data_AF-B0PAH3-F1
#
_entry.id   AF-B0PAH3-F1
#
_cell.length_a   1.000
_cell.length_b   1.000
_cell.length_c   1.000
_cell.angle_alpha   90.00
_cell.angle_beta   90.00
_cell.angle_gamma   90.00
#
_symmetry.space_group_name_H-M   'P 1'
#
loop_
_entity.id
_entity.type
_entity.pdbx_description
1 polymer ?
#
loop_
_entity_poly.entity_id
_entity_poly.type
_entity_poly.pdbx_seq_one_letter_code
_entity_poly.pdbx_strand_id
1 'polypeptide(L)'
;MWLDRKLIDYLPPVLQQTREMQAVMEGEQPAVAGLWDAWKTVLDALFVRYANEQGLARWERMLGIRPRGTDSMEVRRVAVLARLNEQLPFTERTLRLMLDGVCGPGGYTLEIIYREYRVFVRVHLWEKRAMDEAAALLGRVVPANMVIDLGLRYNTHRMLRPRLHRMLRGTTHRALREEVLA
;
A
#
# COMPACT_ATOMS: atom_id res chain seq x y z
N MET A 1 13.73 -29.43 15.57
CA MET A 1 13.84 -28.35 16.59
C MET A 1 14.73 -27.28 15.96
N TRP A 2 14.22 -26.06 15.77
CA TRP A 2 14.90 -25.00 14.99
C TRP A 2 15.88 -24.15 15.80
N LEU A 3 16.03 -24.44 17.10
CA LEU A 3 17.10 -23.88 17.90
C LEU A 3 18.36 -24.71 17.65
N ASP A 4 19.24 -24.19 16.79
CA ASP A 4 20.45 -24.88 16.32
C ASP A 4 21.53 -25.02 17.40
N ARG A 5 21.38 -24.30 18.52
CA ARG A 5 22.30 -24.28 19.66
C ARG A 5 21.60 -24.57 20.97
N LYS A 6 22.29 -25.22 21.90
CA LYS A 6 21.79 -25.37 23.26
C LYS A 6 21.97 -24.05 24.01
N LEU A 7 21.12 -23.79 24.99
CA LEU A 7 21.18 -22.58 25.81
C LEU A 7 22.54 -22.42 26.51
N ILE A 8 23.13 -23.52 26.95
CA ILE A 8 24.44 -23.52 27.60
C ILE A 8 25.55 -22.98 26.69
N ASP A 9 25.43 -23.13 25.38
CA ASP A 9 26.43 -22.68 24.40
C ASP A 9 26.48 -21.14 24.31
N TYR A 10 25.46 -20.44 24.82
CA TYR A 10 25.42 -18.98 24.89
C TYR A 10 26.13 -18.42 26.13
N LEU A 11 26.47 -19.26 27.10
CA LEU A 11 27.19 -18.83 28.30
C LEU A 11 28.71 -18.76 28.05
N PRO A 12 29.44 -17.86 28.73
CA PRO A 12 30.91 -17.89 28.76
C PRO A 12 31.46 -19.25 29.24
N PRO A 13 32.61 -19.73 28.71
CA PRO A 13 33.14 -21.07 29.02
C PRO A 13 33.32 -21.37 30.51
N VAL A 14 33.64 -20.36 31.32
CA VAL A 14 33.79 -20.49 32.78
C VAL A 14 32.47 -20.92 33.45
N LEU A 15 31.33 -20.45 32.95
CA LEU A 15 30.00 -20.77 33.49
C LEU A 15 29.43 -22.08 32.94
N GLN A 16 29.87 -22.53 31.76
CA GLN A 16 29.43 -23.80 31.17
C GLN A 16 29.86 -25.02 32.01
N GLN A 17 30.94 -24.89 32.77
CA GLN A 17 31.47 -25.96 33.64
C GLN A 17 30.79 -26.00 35.02
N THR A 18 29.99 -25.00 35.36
CA THR A 18 29.30 -24.90 36.65
C THR A 18 28.07 -25.82 36.67
N ARG A 19 27.98 -26.70 37.66
CA ARG A 19 26.88 -27.70 37.77
C ARG A 19 25.51 -27.04 37.85
N GLU A 20 25.40 -25.95 38.60
CA GLU A 20 24.17 -25.18 38.77
C GLU A 20 23.70 -24.62 37.42
N MET A 21 24.63 -24.07 36.64
CA MET A 21 24.33 -23.52 35.32
C MET A 21 23.91 -24.61 34.33
N GLN A 22 24.55 -25.79 34.37
CA GLN A 22 24.15 -26.94 33.55
C GLN A 22 22.70 -27.36 33.85
N ALA A 23 22.35 -27.52 35.14
CA ALA A 23 21.01 -27.93 35.55
C ALA A 23 19.93 -26.88 35.18
N VAL A 24 20.22 -25.58 35.35
CA VAL A 24 19.30 -24.50 34.97
C VAL A 24 19.09 -24.48 33.45
N MET A 25 20.17 -24.51 32.66
CA MET A 25 20.07 -24.47 31.20
C MET A 25 19.34 -25.69 30.63
N GLU A 26 19.57 -26.89 31.20
CA GLU A 26 18.83 -28.10 30.81
C GLU A 26 17.33 -28.00 31.13
N GLY A 27 16.98 -27.44 32.29
CA GLY A 27 15.58 -27.23 32.68
C GLY A 27 14.85 -26.21 31.82
N GLU A 28 15.52 -25.12 31.43
CA GLU A 28 14.92 -24.06 30.62
C GLU A 28 14.89 -24.37 29.12
N GLN A 29 15.78 -25.26 28.64
CA GLN A 29 15.91 -25.63 27.24
C GLN A 29 14.59 -25.98 26.54
N PRO A 30 13.71 -26.86 27.07
CA PRO A 30 12.45 -27.19 26.41
C PRO A 30 11.50 -26.00 26.32
N ALA A 31 11.46 -25.14 27.33
CA ALA A 31 10.60 -23.96 27.33
C ALA A 31 11.03 -22.95 26.27
N VAL A 32 12.33 -22.64 26.19
CA VAL A 32 12.85 -21.72 25.17
C VAL A 32 12.69 -22.28 23.77
N ALA A 33 12.94 -23.57 23.58
CA ALA A 33 12.75 -24.18 22.27
C ALA A 33 11.27 -24.20 21.83
N GLY A 34 10.33 -24.43 22.75
CA GLY A 34 8.90 -24.32 22.47
C GLY A 34 8.49 -22.89 22.08
N LEU A 35 9.03 -21.89 22.77
CA LEU A 35 8.83 -20.48 22.42
C LEU A 35 9.40 -20.16 21.03
N TRP A 36 10.58 -20.71 20.71
CA TRP A 36 11.23 -20.53 19.41
C TRP A 36 10.40 -21.13 18.27
N ASP A 37 9.87 -22.34 18.45
CA ASP A 37 9.01 -22.99 17.46
C ASP A 37 7.67 -22.23 17.27
N ALA A 38 7.10 -21.70 18.36
CA ALA A 38 5.90 -20.85 18.30
C ALA A 38 6.18 -19.53 17.56
N TRP A 39 7.31 -18.88 17.86
CA TRP A 39 7.74 -17.67 17.16
C TRP A 39 7.96 -17.92 15.67
N LYS A 40 8.61 -19.04 15.32
CA LYS A 40 8.82 -19.45 13.92
C LYS A 40 7.49 -19.67 13.20
N THR A 41 6.54 -20.31 13.87
CA THR A 41 5.19 -20.52 13.33
C THR A 41 4.48 -19.20 13.01
N VAL A 42 4.60 -18.21 13.91
CA VAL A 42 4.06 -16.86 13.67
C VAL A 42 4.79 -16.17 12.52
N LEU A 43 6.12 -16.26 12.48
CA LEU A 43 6.94 -15.67 11.42
C LEU A 43 6.58 -16.26 10.05
N ASP A 44 6.46 -17.58 9.96
CA ASP A 44 6.09 -18.27 8.72
C ASP A 44 4.68 -17.89 8.26
N ALA A 45 3.75 -17.67 9.19
CA ALA A 45 2.41 -17.17 8.86
C ALA A 45 2.41 -15.75 8.26
N LEU A 46 3.44 -14.93 8.50
CA LEU A 46 3.57 -13.59 7.88
C LEU A 46 3.91 -13.66 6.39
N PHE A 47 4.54 -14.73 5.93
CA PHE A 47 4.95 -14.89 4.53
C PHE A 47 4.08 -15.94 3.86
N VAL A 48 3.25 -15.53 2.89
CA VAL A 48 2.28 -16.42 2.22
C VAL A 48 2.93 -17.71 1.70
N ARG A 49 4.17 -17.63 1.19
CA ARG A 49 4.93 -18.78 0.70
C ARG A 49 5.19 -19.87 1.77
N TYR A 50 5.36 -19.46 3.03
CA TYR A 50 5.69 -20.36 4.14
C TYR A 50 4.51 -20.56 5.10
N ALA A 51 3.42 -19.81 4.92
CA ALA A 51 2.26 -19.85 5.78
C ALA A 51 1.69 -21.27 5.88
N ASN A 52 1.50 -21.72 7.12
CA ASN A 52 0.78 -22.95 7.46
C ASN A 52 -0.74 -22.73 7.36
N GLU A 53 -1.54 -23.75 7.67
CA GLU A 53 -3.00 -23.66 7.57
C GLU A 53 -3.61 -22.49 8.36
N GLN A 54 -3.11 -22.24 9.56
CA GLN A 54 -3.59 -21.14 10.41
C GLN A 54 -3.23 -19.78 9.80
N GLY A 55 -2.01 -19.63 9.29
CA GLY A 55 -1.55 -18.43 8.59
C GLY A 55 -2.36 -18.16 7.33
N LEU A 56 -2.58 -19.19 6.52
CA LEU A 56 -3.41 -19.12 5.31
C LEU A 56 -4.86 -18.73 5.62
N ALA A 57 -5.47 -19.34 6.63
CA ALA A 57 -6.83 -19.00 7.05
C ALA A 57 -6.96 -17.52 7.46
N ARG A 58 -5.91 -16.95 8.08
CA ARG A 58 -5.87 -15.53 8.42
C ARG A 58 -5.77 -14.65 7.17
N TRP A 59 -4.88 -14.98 6.23
CA TRP A 59 -4.77 -14.27 4.95
C TRP A 59 -6.07 -14.30 4.15
N GLU A 60 -6.68 -15.47 4.04
CA GLU A 60 -7.95 -15.66 3.34
C GLU A 60 -9.06 -14.81 3.96
N ARG A 61 -9.15 -14.77 5.29
CA ARG A 61 -10.10 -13.90 6.00
C ARG A 61 -9.83 -12.42 5.71
N MET A 62 -8.58 -11.98 5.76
CA MET A 62 -8.21 -10.58 5.49
C MET A 62 -8.53 -10.16 4.05
N LEU A 63 -8.39 -11.08 3.08
CA LEU A 63 -8.59 -10.80 1.66
C LEU A 63 -9.99 -11.20 1.14
N GLY A 64 -10.86 -11.73 2.01
CA GLY A 64 -12.19 -12.21 1.65
C GLY A 64 -12.19 -13.41 0.70
N ILE A 65 -11.14 -14.23 0.74
CA ILE A 65 -11.02 -15.47 -0.05
C ILE A 65 -11.73 -16.60 0.72
N ARG A 66 -12.52 -17.41 0.02
CA ARG A 66 -13.16 -18.61 0.58
C ARG A 66 -12.60 -19.85 -0.14
N PRO A 67 -11.62 -20.56 0.44
CA PRO A 67 -11.09 -21.77 -0.18
C PRO A 67 -12.13 -22.88 -0.17
N ARG A 68 -12.06 -23.80 -1.13
CA ARG A 68 -12.86 -25.03 -1.11
C ARG A 68 -12.20 -26.03 -0.18
N GLY A 69 -12.98 -26.89 0.47
CA GLY A 69 -12.45 -27.92 1.38
C GLY A 69 -11.53 -28.95 0.70
N THR A 70 -11.54 -29.02 -0.63
CA THR A 70 -10.68 -29.88 -1.46
C THR A 70 -9.38 -29.22 -1.89
N ASP A 71 -9.20 -27.92 -1.65
CA ASP A 71 -8.05 -27.17 -2.15
C ASP A 71 -6.79 -27.49 -1.32
N SER A 72 -5.68 -27.79 -2.00
CA SER A 72 -4.39 -28.00 -1.34
C SER A 72 -3.83 -26.68 -0.78
N MET A 73 -2.92 -26.77 0.20
CA MET A 73 -2.25 -25.58 0.75
C MET A 73 -1.54 -24.76 -0.32
N GLU A 74 -0.90 -25.39 -1.31
CA GLU A 74 -0.22 -24.67 -2.39
C GLU A 74 -1.20 -23.89 -3.27
N VAL A 75 -2.35 -24.48 -3.60
CA VAL A 75 -3.41 -23.80 -4.36
C VAL A 75 -3.93 -22.60 -3.57
N ARG A 76 -4.14 -22.75 -2.26
CA ARG A 76 -4.55 -21.66 -1.37
C ARG A 76 -3.51 -20.54 -1.31
N ARG A 77 -2.21 -20.87 -1.21
CA ARG A 77 -1.11 -19.88 -1.29
C ARG A 77 -1.12 -19.14 -2.62
N VAL A 78 -1.29 -19.86 -3.73
CA VAL A 78 -1.39 -19.24 -5.06
C VAL A 78 -2.58 -18.29 -5.13
N ALA A 79 -3.75 -18.66 -4.62
CA ALA A 79 -4.93 -17.80 -4.61
C ALA A 79 -4.72 -16.53 -3.77
N VAL A 80 -4.09 -16.64 -2.59
CA VAL A 80 -3.72 -15.49 -1.75
C VAL A 80 -2.72 -14.59 -2.47
N LEU A 81 -1.65 -15.16 -3.06
CA LEU A 81 -0.66 -14.41 -3.83
C LEU A 81 -1.29 -13.75 -5.05
N ALA A 82 -2.18 -14.45 -5.76
CA ALA A 82 -2.92 -13.91 -6.89
C ALA A 82 -3.76 -12.72 -6.44
N ARG A 83 -4.48 -12.79 -5.31
CA ARG A 83 -5.29 -11.67 -4.82
C ARG A 83 -4.45 -10.47 -4.34
N LEU A 84 -3.30 -10.73 -3.69
CA LEU A 84 -2.35 -9.67 -3.33
C LEU A 84 -1.77 -9.00 -4.59
N ASN A 85 -1.51 -9.78 -5.63
CA ASN A 85 -1.04 -9.30 -6.92
C ASN A 85 -2.18 -8.75 -7.79
N GLU A 86 -3.45 -9.11 -7.61
CA GLU A 86 -4.58 -8.54 -8.37
C GLU A 86 -4.72 -7.03 -8.10
N GLN A 87 -4.15 -6.55 -6.99
CA GLN A 87 -3.97 -5.11 -6.72
C GLN A 87 -2.84 -4.46 -7.55
N LEU A 88 -2.24 -5.17 -8.51
CA LEU A 88 -1.16 -4.70 -9.41
C LEU A 88 -1.54 -3.41 -10.16
N PRO A 89 -0.54 -2.55 -10.43
CA PRO A 89 0.36 -1.90 -9.50
C PRO A 89 -0.06 -0.43 -9.32
N PHE A 90 0.15 0.16 -8.14
CA PHE A 90 0.26 1.62 -8.03
C PHE A 90 1.55 2.01 -8.77
N THR A 91 1.39 2.44 -10.01
CA THR A 91 2.43 3.14 -10.75
C THR A 91 1.81 4.43 -11.23
N GLU A 92 2.63 5.44 -11.45
CA GLU A 92 2.17 6.66 -12.07
C GLU A 92 1.41 6.38 -13.38
N ARG A 93 1.87 5.37 -14.16
CA ARG A 93 1.24 4.97 -15.42
C ARG A 93 -0.20 4.48 -15.24
N THR A 94 -0.43 3.57 -14.30
CA THR A 94 -1.77 3.02 -14.04
C THR A 94 -2.67 4.03 -13.37
N LEU A 95 -2.14 4.88 -12.49
CA LEU A 95 -2.90 5.98 -11.89
C LEU A 95 -3.36 6.97 -12.97
N ARG A 96 -2.51 7.30 -13.95
CA ARG A 96 -2.90 8.13 -15.10
C ARG A 96 -4.01 7.49 -15.91
N LEU A 97 -3.90 6.21 -16.25
CA LEU A 97 -4.95 5.49 -17.00
C LEU A 97 -6.31 5.50 -16.27
N MET A 98 -6.30 5.33 -14.94
CA MET A 98 -7.53 5.39 -14.14
C MET A 98 -8.10 6.82 -14.06
N LEU A 99 -7.24 7.83 -13.92
CA LEU A 99 -7.65 9.24 -13.91
C LEU A 99 -8.16 9.69 -15.29
N ASP A 100 -7.60 9.18 -16.39
CA ASP A 100 -8.11 9.41 -17.75
C ASP A 100 -9.55 8.88 -17.91
N GLY A 101 -9.88 7.76 -17.24
CA GLY A 101 -11.23 7.18 -17.25
C GLY A 101 -12.27 7.98 -16.46
N VAL A 102 -11.87 8.70 -15.42
CA VAL A 102 -12.77 9.50 -14.56
C VAL A 102 -12.83 10.96 -15.01
N CYS A 103 -11.69 11.55 -15.34
CA CYS A 103 -11.55 12.97 -15.64
C CYS A 103 -11.35 13.24 -17.14
N GLY A 104 -11.42 12.24 -18.01
CA GLY A 104 -11.11 12.36 -19.43
C GLY A 104 -9.61 12.59 -19.74
N PRO A 105 -9.14 12.21 -20.95
CA PRO A 105 -7.77 12.44 -21.36
C PRO A 105 -7.46 13.96 -21.38
N GLY A 106 -6.43 14.36 -20.62
CA GLY A 106 -6.02 15.77 -20.50
C GLY A 106 -6.89 16.61 -19.55
N GLY A 107 -7.87 16.01 -18.87
CA GLY A 107 -8.74 16.70 -17.91
C GLY A 107 -8.17 16.82 -16.50
N TYR A 108 -6.92 16.41 -16.28
CA TYR A 108 -6.20 16.61 -15.01
C TYR A 108 -4.69 16.79 -15.23
N THR A 109 -4.01 17.28 -14.20
CA THR A 109 -2.56 17.20 -14.07
C THR A 109 -2.21 16.36 -12.85
N LEU A 110 -1.28 15.42 -13.01
CA LEU A 110 -0.74 14.58 -11.95
C LEU A 110 0.75 14.86 -11.80
N GLU A 111 1.16 15.20 -10.58
CA GLU A 111 2.56 15.37 -10.18
C GLU A 111 2.81 14.63 -8.87
N ILE A 112 3.86 13.81 -8.83
CA ILE A 112 4.22 13.03 -7.64
C ILE A 112 5.58 13.53 -7.16
N ILE A 113 5.61 14.15 -5.97
CA ILE A 113 6.84 14.60 -5.33
C ILE A 113 7.29 13.50 -4.36
N TYR A 114 8.15 12.60 -4.86
CA TYR A 114 8.61 11.42 -4.11
C TYR A 114 9.32 11.77 -2.79
N ARG A 115 10.06 12.88 -2.74
CA ARG A 115 10.78 13.32 -1.52
C ARG A 115 9.84 13.78 -0.40
N GLU A 116 8.65 14.25 -0.75
CA GLU A 116 7.66 14.79 0.17
C GLU A 116 6.52 13.81 0.45
N TYR A 117 6.57 12.61 -0.15
CA TYR A 117 5.48 11.63 -0.12
C TYR A 117 4.13 12.26 -0.48
N ARG A 118 4.09 13.13 -1.49
CA ARG A 118 2.89 13.91 -1.83
C ARG A 118 2.49 13.73 -3.30
N VAL A 119 1.20 13.51 -3.52
CA VAL A 119 0.57 13.39 -4.84
C VAL A 119 -0.31 14.60 -5.08
N PHE A 120 0.06 15.42 -6.07
CA PHE A 120 -0.72 16.57 -6.50
C PHE A 120 -1.58 16.19 -7.68
N VAL A 121 -2.90 16.37 -7.53
CA VAL A 121 -3.86 16.20 -8.60
C VAL A 121 -4.64 17.49 -8.76
N ARG A 122 -4.62 18.06 -9.97
CA ARG A 122 -5.45 19.22 -10.32
C ARG A 122 -6.40 18.84 -11.44
N VAL A 123 -7.69 18.82 -11.14
CA VAL A 123 -8.75 18.45 -12.10
C VAL A 123 -9.27 19.71 -12.77
N HIS A 124 -9.50 19.65 -14.08
CA HIS A 124 -10.10 20.74 -14.83
C HIS A 124 -11.57 20.96 -14.41
N LEU A 125 -12.04 22.20 -14.52
CA LEU A 125 -13.26 22.68 -13.86
C LEU A 125 -14.60 22.09 -14.37
N TRP A 126 -14.58 21.19 -15.36
CA TRP A 126 -15.76 20.88 -16.16
C TRP A 126 -16.78 19.95 -15.48
N GLU A 127 -16.42 19.21 -14.42
CA GLU A 127 -17.40 18.41 -13.66
C GLU A 127 -17.04 18.35 -12.16
N LYS A 128 -17.84 19.00 -11.31
CA LYS A 128 -17.74 18.83 -9.83
C LYS A 128 -17.85 17.35 -9.43
N ARG A 129 -18.65 16.59 -10.17
CA ARG A 129 -18.81 15.14 -9.99
C ARG A 129 -17.52 14.36 -10.28
N ALA A 130 -16.78 14.75 -11.32
CA ALA A 130 -15.48 14.15 -11.63
C ALA A 130 -14.43 14.40 -10.52
N MET A 131 -14.53 15.53 -9.78
CA MET A 131 -13.69 15.78 -8.62
C MET A 131 -13.98 14.80 -7.46
N ASP A 132 -15.26 14.55 -7.16
CA ASP A 132 -15.66 13.61 -6.10
C ASP A 132 -15.26 12.17 -6.48
N GLU A 133 -15.45 11.79 -7.74
CA GLU A 133 -15.07 10.47 -8.26
C GLU A 133 -13.54 10.29 -8.29
N ALA A 134 -12.78 11.33 -8.64
CA ALA A 134 -11.31 11.33 -8.57
C ALA A 134 -10.81 11.22 -7.12
N ALA A 135 -11.46 11.89 -6.17
CA ALA A 135 -11.13 11.76 -4.74
C ALA A 135 -11.33 10.32 -4.25
N ALA A 136 -12.46 9.70 -4.60
CA ALA A 136 -12.76 8.31 -4.25
C ALA A 136 -11.82 7.31 -4.93
N LEU A 137 -11.38 7.58 -6.17
CA LEU A 137 -10.37 6.79 -6.87
C LEU A 137 -9.02 6.89 -6.16
N LEU A 138 -8.55 8.10 -5.89
CA LEU A 138 -7.25 8.34 -5.25
C LEU A 138 -7.19 7.71 -3.86
N GLY A 139 -8.27 7.79 -3.06
CA GLY A 139 -8.33 7.16 -1.74
C GLY A 139 -8.27 5.62 -1.77
N ARG A 140 -8.59 4.98 -2.91
CA ARG A 140 -8.48 3.53 -3.08
C ARG A 140 -7.14 3.08 -3.64
N VAL A 141 -6.52 3.92 -4.46
CA VAL A 141 -5.36 3.54 -5.30
C VAL A 141 -4.04 4.10 -4.77
N VAL A 142 -4.05 5.30 -4.18
CA VAL A 142 -2.84 5.93 -3.64
C VAL A 142 -2.43 5.24 -2.34
N PRO A 143 -1.15 4.87 -2.17
CA PRO A 143 -0.66 4.28 -0.93
C PRO A 143 -0.95 5.16 0.30
N ALA A 144 -1.34 4.53 1.40
CA ALA A 144 -1.71 5.23 2.63
C ALA A 144 -0.58 6.08 3.25
N ASN A 145 0.69 5.84 2.87
CA ASN A 145 1.84 6.62 3.32
C ASN A 145 2.06 7.92 2.51
N MET A 146 1.22 8.21 1.50
CA MET A 146 1.30 9.43 0.70
C MET A 146 0.17 10.41 1.06
N VAL A 147 0.48 11.70 1.05
CA VAL A 147 -0.49 12.79 1.19
C VAL A 147 -1.11 13.10 -0.17
N ILE A 148 -2.44 13.07 -0.25
CA ILE A 148 -3.20 13.42 -1.45
C ILE A 148 -3.56 14.90 -1.39
N ASP A 149 -3.08 15.69 -2.34
CA ASP A 149 -3.45 17.09 -2.54
C ASP A 149 -4.28 17.21 -3.83
N LEU A 150 -5.61 17.16 -3.67
CA LEU A 150 -6.58 17.27 -4.76
C LEU A 150 -7.19 18.68 -4.79
N GLY A 151 -7.24 19.29 -5.96
CA GLY A 151 -7.84 20.62 -6.13
C GLY A 151 -8.29 20.90 -7.56
N LEU A 152 -9.01 22.00 -7.74
CA LEU A 152 -9.41 22.47 -9.07
C LEU A 152 -8.26 23.23 -9.73
N ARG A 153 -8.09 23.01 -11.03
CA ARG A 153 -7.17 23.79 -11.87
C ARG A 153 -7.85 25.08 -12.30
N TYR A 154 -7.48 26.20 -11.66
CA TYR A 154 -7.92 27.53 -12.07
C TYR A 154 -7.12 28.07 -13.26
N ASN A 155 -7.74 28.91 -14.08
CA ASN A 155 -7.02 29.66 -15.11
C ASN A 155 -6.12 30.71 -14.47
N THR A 156 -4.81 30.59 -14.64
CA THR A 156 -3.85 31.58 -14.15
C THR A 156 -3.79 32.78 -15.10
N HIS A 157 -3.51 33.99 -14.58
CA HIS A 157 -3.32 35.20 -15.39
C HIS A 157 -2.29 35.02 -16.53
N ARG A 158 -1.28 34.17 -16.34
CA ARG A 158 -0.30 33.82 -17.37
C ARG A 158 -0.91 33.08 -18.57
N MET A 159 -1.96 32.28 -18.37
CA MET A 159 -2.67 31.55 -19.42
C MET A 159 -3.58 32.48 -20.26
N LEU A 160 -3.92 33.66 -19.74
CA LEU A 160 -4.71 34.68 -20.42
C LEU A 160 -3.87 35.62 -21.31
N ARG A 161 -2.54 35.63 -21.17
CA ARG A 161 -1.61 36.49 -21.95
C ARG A 161 -1.78 36.42 -23.48
N PRO A 162 -2.05 35.25 -24.10
CA PRO A 162 -2.22 35.16 -25.54
C PRO A 162 -3.52 35.82 -26.04
N ARG A 163 -4.49 36.12 -25.16
CA ARG A 163 -5.78 36.69 -25.53
C ARG A 163 -5.73 38.21 -25.49
N LEU A 164 -6.17 38.83 -26.59
CA LEU A 164 -6.31 40.28 -26.67
C LEU A 164 -7.39 40.75 -25.70
N HIS A 165 -7.12 41.81 -24.95
CA HIS A 165 -8.06 42.39 -23.96
C HIS A 165 -9.45 42.69 -24.55
N ARG A 166 -9.53 43.00 -25.85
CA ARG A 166 -10.80 43.20 -26.58
C ARG A 166 -11.72 41.98 -26.57
N MET A 167 -11.15 40.77 -26.57
CA MET A 167 -11.90 39.49 -26.59
C MET A 167 -12.43 39.11 -25.20
N LEU A 168 -11.91 39.74 -24.14
CA LEU A 168 -12.28 39.47 -22.74
C LEU A 168 -13.26 40.51 -22.17
N ARG A 169 -13.65 41.51 -22.98
CA ARG A 169 -14.49 42.64 -22.54
C ARG A 169 -15.91 42.24 -22.14
N GLY A 170 -16.38 41.07 -22.57
CA GLY A 170 -17.70 40.52 -22.26
C GLY A 170 -17.72 39.43 -21.18
N THR A 171 -16.56 38.97 -20.70
CA THR A 171 -16.47 37.90 -19.70
C THR A 171 -16.21 38.46 -18.32
N THR A 172 -16.91 37.95 -17.30
CA THR A 172 -16.70 38.38 -15.92
C THR A 172 -15.39 37.80 -15.37
N HIS A 173 -14.79 38.45 -14.35
CA HIS A 173 -13.58 37.95 -13.72
C HIS A 173 -13.77 36.54 -13.10
N ARG A 174 -14.99 36.24 -12.67
CA ARG A 174 -15.39 34.91 -12.22
C ARG A 174 -15.38 33.90 -13.38
N ALA A 175 -16.01 34.25 -14.50
CA ALA A 175 -15.99 33.43 -15.72
C ALA A 175 -14.55 33.19 -16.23
N LEU A 176 -13.69 34.21 -16.23
CA LEU A 176 -12.29 34.07 -16.64
C LEU A 176 -11.49 33.10 -15.76
N ARG A 177 -11.80 33.03 -14.46
CA ARG A 177 -11.12 32.18 -13.48
C ARG A 177 -11.68 30.75 -13.47
N GLU A 178 -12.97 30.60 -13.77
CA GLU A 178 -13.74 29.37 -13.56
C GLU A 178 -14.16 28.67 -14.87
N GLU A 179 -14.23 29.34 -16.02
CA GLU A 179 -14.76 28.76 -17.27
C GLU A 179 -13.66 28.32 -18.25
N VAL A 180 -14.00 27.40 -19.16
CA VAL A 180 -13.11 26.94 -20.22
C VAL A 180 -12.91 28.06 -21.23
N LEU A 181 -11.67 28.48 -21.38
CA LEU A 181 -11.26 29.48 -22.35
C LEU A 181 -11.20 28.83 -23.75
N ALA A 182 -12.33 28.71 -24.45
CA ALA A 182 -12.39 28.33 -25.87
C ALA A 182 -11.66 29.34 -26.74
#